data_AF-A0A1E1WJ06-F1
#
_entry.id   AF-A0A1E1WJ06-F1
#
_cell.length_a   1.000
_cell.length_b   1.000
_cell.length_c   1.000
_cell.angle_alpha   90.00
_cell.angle_beta   90.00
_cell.angle_gamma   90.00
#
_symmetry.space_group_name_H-M   'P 1'
#
loop_
_entity.id
_entity.type
_entity.pdbx_description
1 polymer ?
#
loop_
_entity_poly.entity_id
_entity_poly.type
_entity_poly.pdbx_seq_one_letter_code
_entity_poly.pdbx_strand_id
1 'polypeptide(L)'
;EEQCSTEAQRGSVMAPTVLATLHNYAWSKCSKEQFHEKSRKWWCLHERSRHDGVVLGGTKELSNYVFTMDEQCRTEFGEGFSVCKSVKVRSACSRLWCAHRNMAHVCRSKRAPPLEGTPCG
;
A
#
# COMPACT_ATOMS: atom_id res chain seq x y z
N GLU A 1 8.86 -28.70 -3.01
CA GLU A 1 7.97 -27.86 -3.83
C GLU A 1 7.02 -26.95 -3.01
N GLU A 2 6.84 -27.16 -1.70
CA GLU A 2 5.84 -26.39 -0.92
C GLU A 2 6.26 -24.98 -0.43
N GLN A 3 7.54 -24.62 -0.47
CA GLN A 3 8.02 -23.38 0.16
C GLN A 3 7.48 -22.08 -0.47
N CYS A 4 7.20 -22.08 -1.78
CA CYS A 4 6.65 -20.90 -2.46
C CYS A 4 5.16 -20.65 -2.11
N SER A 5 4.42 -21.71 -1.79
CA SER A 5 2.98 -21.63 -1.52
C SER A 5 2.67 -20.99 -0.16
N THR A 6 3.52 -21.19 0.84
CA THR A 6 3.34 -20.60 2.17
C THR A 6 3.52 -19.07 2.15
N GLU A 7 4.47 -18.55 1.36
CA GLU A 7 4.67 -17.10 1.22
C GLU A 7 3.59 -16.44 0.36
N ALA A 8 2.99 -17.19 -0.57
CA ALA A 8 1.80 -16.74 -1.29
C ALA A 8 0.60 -16.54 -0.34
N GLN A 9 0.37 -17.48 0.58
CA GLN A 9 -0.71 -17.37 1.58
C GLN A 9 -0.52 -16.20 2.57
N ARG A 10 0.73 -15.78 2.80
CA ARG A 10 1.05 -14.61 3.63
C ARG A 10 0.85 -13.26 2.93
N GLY A 11 0.50 -13.26 1.65
CA GLY A 11 0.27 -12.04 0.87
C GLY A 11 1.55 -11.43 0.30
N SER A 12 2.50 -12.25 -0.16
CA SER A 12 3.63 -11.74 -0.94
C SER A 12 3.17 -10.99 -2.20
N VAL A 13 4.01 -10.08 -2.72
CA VAL A 13 3.66 -9.22 -3.86
C VAL A 13 3.22 -10.00 -5.10
N MET A 14 3.79 -11.20 -5.30
CA MET A 14 3.49 -12.08 -6.44
C MET A 14 2.51 -13.22 -6.08
N ALA A 15 1.79 -13.12 -4.97
CA ALA A 15 0.76 -14.10 -4.62
C ALA A 15 -0.37 -14.12 -5.68
N PRO A 16 -0.98 -15.28 -5.95
CA PRO A 16 -2.04 -15.41 -6.96
C PRO A 16 -3.32 -14.66 -6.57
N THR A 17 -3.50 -14.38 -5.28
CA THR A 17 -4.62 -13.61 -4.73
C THR A 17 -4.10 -12.41 -3.98
N VAL A 18 -4.55 -11.22 -4.40
CA VAL A 18 -4.27 -9.98 -3.67
C VAL A 18 -5.14 -9.96 -2.41
N LEU A 19 -4.52 -10.23 -1.27
CA LEU A 19 -5.19 -10.03 0.01
C LEU A 19 -5.47 -8.53 0.17
N ALA A 20 -6.70 -8.17 0.52
CA ALA A 20 -7.10 -6.79 0.80
C ALA A 20 -6.39 -6.16 2.03
N THR A 21 -5.44 -6.88 2.62
CA THR A 21 -4.69 -6.52 3.82
C THR A 21 -3.30 -6.08 3.41
N LEU A 22 -3.17 -4.80 3.06
CA LEU A 22 -1.98 -4.15 2.51
C LEU A 22 -0.90 -3.81 3.57
N HIS A 23 -0.63 -4.70 4.51
CA HIS A 23 0.26 -4.40 5.66
C HIS A 23 1.63 -5.08 5.58
N ASN A 24 1.86 -5.96 4.61
CA ASN A 24 3.13 -6.68 4.45
C ASN A 24 3.48 -6.86 2.97
N TYR A 25 4.03 -5.82 2.36
CA TYR A 25 4.56 -5.92 0.99
C TYR A 25 5.95 -6.57 1.02
N ALA A 26 5.98 -7.88 0.84
CA ALA A 26 7.24 -8.63 0.79
C ALA A 26 7.35 -9.42 -0.52
N TRP A 27 8.57 -9.46 -1.06
CA TRP A 27 8.92 -10.37 -2.15
C TRP A 27 9.21 -11.76 -1.56
N SER A 28 8.59 -12.80 -2.14
CA SER A 28 8.88 -14.18 -1.74
C SER A 28 10.30 -14.58 -2.14
N LYS A 29 10.87 -15.58 -1.47
CA LYS A 29 12.14 -16.20 -1.84
C LYS A 29 12.12 -16.68 -3.30
N CYS A 30 11.00 -17.27 -3.73
CA CYS A 30 10.84 -17.78 -5.09
C CYS A 30 10.79 -16.65 -6.13
N SER A 31 10.12 -15.54 -5.82
CA SER A 31 10.14 -14.34 -6.67
C SER A 31 11.55 -13.79 -6.83
N LYS A 32 12.34 -13.78 -5.75
CA LYS A 32 13.74 -13.34 -5.77
C LYS A 32 14.62 -14.26 -6.64
N GLU A 33 14.49 -15.57 -6.47
CA GLU A 33 15.25 -16.56 -7.26
C GLU A 33 14.93 -16.45 -8.75
N GLN A 34 13.65 -16.36 -9.11
CA GLN A 34 13.21 -16.17 -10.49
C GLN A 34 13.70 -14.84 -11.06
N PHE A 35 13.67 -13.75 -10.28
CA PHE A 35 14.24 -12.48 -10.71
C PHE A 35 15.73 -12.60 -11.05
N HIS A 36 16.53 -13.24 -10.21
CA HIS A 36 17.96 -13.43 -10.48
C HIS A 36 18.24 -14.35 -11.68
N GLU A 37 17.39 -15.35 -11.93
CA GLU A 37 17.49 -16.22 -13.10
C GLU A 37 17.16 -15.47 -14.40
N LYS A 38 16.06 -14.70 -14.42
CA LYS A 38 15.56 -14.01 -15.62
C LYS A 38 16.30 -12.71 -15.92
N SER A 39 16.71 -11.95 -14.90
CA SER A 39 17.41 -10.67 -15.05
C SER A 39 18.66 -10.79 -15.92
N ARG A 40 19.37 -11.92 -15.86
CA ARG A 40 20.53 -12.22 -16.72
C ARG A 40 20.24 -12.17 -18.23
N LYS A 41 18.97 -12.36 -18.63
CA LYS A 41 18.54 -12.36 -20.04
C LYS A 41 18.04 -10.98 -20.51
N TRP A 42 17.78 -10.05 -19.59
CA TRP A 42 17.17 -8.75 -19.91
C TRP A 42 18.22 -7.71 -20.28
N TRP A 43 18.89 -7.89 -21.42
CA TRP A 43 19.95 -7.00 -21.90
C TRP A 43 19.51 -5.52 -21.96
N CYS A 44 18.24 -5.24 -22.26
CA CYS A 44 17.70 -3.88 -22.37
C CYS A 44 17.59 -3.11 -21.05
N LEU A 45 17.64 -3.79 -19.90
CA LEU A 45 17.57 -3.18 -18.57
C LEU A 45 18.95 -3.02 -17.91
N HIS A 46 20.04 -3.41 -18.59
CA HIS A 46 21.41 -3.28 -18.08
C HIS A 46 22.00 -1.90 -18.30
N GLU A 47 21.50 -1.16 -19.30
CA GLU A 47 21.94 0.20 -19.58
C GLU A 47 21.05 1.21 -18.85
N ARG A 48 21.70 2.20 -18.21
CA ARG A 48 21.00 3.33 -17.62
C ARG A 48 20.37 4.18 -18.74
N SER A 49 19.15 4.66 -18.53
CA SER A 49 18.49 5.56 -19.47
C SER A 49 19.33 6.81 -19.73
N ARG A 50 19.46 7.20 -20.99
CA ARG A 50 20.11 8.46 -21.40
C ARG A 50 19.20 9.68 -21.30
N HIS A 51 17.90 9.47 -21.06
CA HIS A 51 16.98 10.53 -20.72
C HIS A 51 17.18 10.90 -19.25
N ASP A 52 17.38 12.19 -18.98
CA ASP A 52 17.44 12.74 -17.63
C ASP A 52 16.12 12.57 -16.86
N GLY A 53 15.03 12.27 -17.59
CA GLY A 53 13.72 12.00 -17.02
C GLY A 53 13.22 13.13 -16.14
N VAL A 54 12.15 12.85 -15.40
CA VAL A 54 11.80 13.68 -14.25
C VAL A 54 12.47 13.03 -13.04
N VAL A 55 13.37 13.76 -12.38
CA VAL A 55 13.90 13.33 -11.09
C VAL A 55 12.75 13.44 -10.09
N LEU A 56 12.04 12.34 -9.88
CA LEU A 56 11.17 12.18 -8.73
C LEU A 56 12.11 12.14 -7.53
N GLY A 57 12.00 13.04 -6.56
CA GLY A 57 12.90 13.13 -5.39
C GLY A 57 12.80 11.95 -4.41
N GLY A 58 12.33 10.80 -4.90
CA GLY A 58 12.25 9.53 -4.22
C GLY A 58 11.44 9.61 -2.94
N THR A 59 11.75 8.71 -2.01
CA THR A 59 11.15 8.66 -0.68
C THR A 59 11.44 9.91 0.17
N LYS A 60 12.49 10.69 -0.16
CA LYS A 60 12.82 11.92 0.56
C LYS A 60 11.80 13.03 0.29
N GLU A 61 11.42 13.26 -0.96
CA GLU A 61 10.34 14.22 -1.25
C GLU A 61 8.99 13.74 -0.75
N LEU A 62 8.73 12.42 -0.79
CA LEU A 62 7.48 11.83 -0.28
C LEU A 62 7.27 12.09 1.22
N SER A 63 8.35 12.17 2.01
CA SER A 63 8.27 12.47 3.45
C SER A 63 7.68 13.84 3.78
N ASN A 64 7.75 14.79 2.84
CA ASN A 64 7.14 16.11 2.99
C ASN A 64 5.63 16.09 2.70
N TYR A 65 5.12 15.03 2.07
CA TYR A 65 3.70 14.86 1.74
C TYR A 65 3.05 13.89 2.71
N VAL A 66 2.56 14.44 3.82
CA VAL A 66 1.79 13.68 4.81
C VAL A 66 0.32 13.73 4.39
N PHE A 67 -0.21 12.62 3.90
CA PHE A 67 -1.64 12.51 3.63
C PHE A 67 -2.39 12.33 4.94
N THR A 68 -3.33 13.23 5.22
CA THR A 68 -4.23 13.09 6.37
C THR A 68 -5.16 11.89 6.19
N MET A 69 -5.70 11.37 7.30
CA MET A 69 -6.68 10.28 7.23
C MET A 69 -7.94 10.68 6.44
N ASP A 70 -8.35 11.95 6.48
CA ASP A 70 -9.49 12.46 5.73
C ASP A 70 -9.21 12.49 4.22
N GLU A 71 -8.01 12.89 3.80
CA GLU A 71 -7.59 12.84 2.40
C GLU A 71 -7.55 11.40 1.88
N GLN A 72 -7.02 10.47 2.68
CA GLN A 72 -7.03 9.06 2.32
C GLN A 72 -8.47 8.53 2.18
N CYS A 73 -9.38 8.89 3.08
CA CYS A 73 -10.79 8.52 2.96
C CYS A 73 -11.43 9.06 1.68
N ARG A 74 -11.12 10.30 1.30
CA ARG A 74 -11.63 10.93 0.06
C ARG A 74 -11.08 10.24 -1.19
N THR A 75 -9.78 9.94 -1.21
CA THR A 75 -9.15 9.26 -2.35
C THR A 75 -9.66 7.83 -2.53
N GLU A 76 -9.94 7.12 -1.44
CA GLU A 76 -10.36 5.71 -1.49
C GLU A 76 -11.86 5.52 -1.75
N PHE A 77 -12.72 6.34 -1.11
CA PHE A 77 -14.18 6.17 -1.16
C PHE A 77 -14.91 7.27 -1.94
N GLY A 78 -14.20 8.33 -2.35
CA GLY A 78 -14.73 9.45 -3.11
C GLY A 78 -15.05 10.68 -2.26
N GLU A 79 -15.53 11.72 -2.94
CA GLU A 79 -15.93 12.97 -2.32
C GLU A 79 -17.01 12.77 -1.24
N GLY A 80 -16.92 13.55 -0.17
CA GLY A 80 -17.86 13.47 0.96
C GLY A 80 -17.56 12.38 1.99
N PHE A 81 -16.52 11.58 1.82
CA PHE A 81 -16.01 10.69 2.87
C PHE A 81 -14.98 11.38 3.76
N SER A 82 -15.05 11.11 5.07
CA SER A 82 -14.11 11.58 6.10
C SER A 82 -13.89 10.49 7.14
N VAL A 83 -12.95 10.67 8.06
CA VAL A 83 -12.71 9.73 9.16
C VAL A 83 -13.99 9.50 9.97
N CYS A 84 -14.28 8.24 10.22
CA CYS A 84 -15.41 7.81 11.03
C CYS A 84 -15.15 8.14 12.52
N LYS A 85 -15.92 9.09 13.06
CA LYS A 85 -15.86 9.48 14.49
C LYS A 85 -16.67 8.56 15.40
N SER A 86 -17.60 7.78 14.83
CA SER A 86 -18.55 6.92 15.55
C SER A 86 -17.91 5.63 16.07
N VAL A 87 -16.86 5.13 15.40
CA VAL A 87 -16.07 4.01 15.89
C VAL A 87 -14.99 4.60 16.80
N LYS A 88 -15.02 4.28 18.11
CA LYS A 88 -13.88 4.53 19.00
C LYS A 88 -12.72 3.64 18.54
N VAL A 89 -11.97 4.07 17.54
CA VAL A 89 -10.86 3.30 16.99
C VAL A 89 -9.74 3.32 18.03
N ARG A 90 -9.72 2.33 18.93
CA ARG A 90 -8.61 2.11 19.89
C ARG A 90 -7.24 1.93 19.20
N SER A 91 -7.24 1.84 17.88
CA SER A 91 -6.07 1.63 17.04
C SER A 91 -6.24 2.37 15.69
N ALA A 92 -6.35 3.71 15.74
CA ALA A 92 -6.51 4.56 14.54
C ALA A 92 -5.40 4.31 13.48
N CYS A 93 -4.20 3.91 13.90
CA CYS A 93 -3.09 3.55 13.01
C CYS A 93 -3.18 2.10 12.45
N SER A 94 -4.11 1.26 12.92
CA SER A 94 -4.21 -0.14 12.48
C SER A 94 -5.12 -0.35 11.27
N ARG A 95 -6.18 0.46 11.15
CA ARG A 95 -7.18 0.38 10.09
C ARG A 95 -7.80 1.75 9.85
N LEU A 96 -7.88 2.14 8.59
CA LEU A 96 -8.58 3.35 8.19
C LEU A 96 -10.10 3.10 8.13
N TRP A 97 -10.87 3.90 8.87
CA TRP A 97 -12.34 3.87 8.88
C TRP A 97 -12.89 5.20 8.37
N CYS A 98 -13.72 5.13 7.34
CA CYS A 98 -14.28 6.28 6.64
C CYS A 98 -15.81 6.24 6.68
N ALA A 99 -16.44 7.39 6.84
CA ALA A 99 -17.90 7.56 6.81
C ALA A 99 -18.27 8.68 5.83
N HIS A 100 -19.41 8.53 5.16
CA HIS A 100 -19.93 9.58 4.29
C HIS A 100 -20.65 10.64 5.12
N ARG A 101 -20.54 11.92 4.75
CA ARG A 101 -21.20 13.05 5.45
C ARG A 101 -22.70 12.86 5.62
N ASN A 102 -23.38 12.34 4.60
CA ASN A 102 -24.83 12.09 4.65
C ASN A 102 -25.22 10.87 5.49
N MET A 103 -24.26 10.01 5.87
CA MET A 103 -24.48 8.75 6.59
C MET A 103 -23.38 8.55 7.65
N ALA A 104 -23.25 9.49 8.59
CA ALA A 104 -22.19 9.50 9.60
C ALA A 104 -22.19 8.28 10.55
N HIS A 105 -23.27 7.50 10.58
CA HIS A 105 -23.41 6.28 11.37
C HIS A 105 -22.90 5.03 10.66
N VAL A 106 -22.72 5.08 9.33
CA VAL A 106 -22.28 3.93 8.53
C VAL A 106 -20.81 4.10 8.16
N CYS A 107 -19.95 3.30 8.79
CA CYS A 107 -18.51 3.35 8.57
C CYS A 107 -18.05 2.20 7.67
N ARG A 108 -17.26 2.54 6.66
CA ARG A 108 -16.59 1.63 5.72
C ARG A 108 -15.10 1.63 6.03
N SER A 109 -14.43 0.49 5.88
CA SER A 109 -13.00 0.38 6.11
C SER A 109 -12.33 -0.32 4.96
N LYS A 110 -11.21 0.25 4.52
CA LYS A 110 -10.21 -0.50 3.78
C LYS A 110 -9.49 -1.35 4.83
N ARG A 111 -9.38 -2.67 4.64
CA ARG A 111 -8.70 -3.60 5.58
C ARG A 111 -7.18 -3.37 5.65
N ALA A 112 -6.74 -2.14 5.43
CA ALA A 112 -5.37 -1.66 5.41
C ALA A 112 -5.20 -0.55 6.47
N PRO A 113 -4.01 -0.43 7.05
CA PRO A 113 -3.66 0.73 7.87
C PRO A 113 -3.66 2.01 7.02
N PRO A 114 -3.74 3.19 7.65
CA PRO A 114 -3.39 4.44 7.00
C PRO A 114 -1.98 4.38 6.40
N LEU A 115 -1.71 5.23 5.41
CA LEU A 115 -0.38 5.35 4.81
C LEU A 115 0.70 5.61 5.87
N GLU A 116 1.89 5.04 5.66
CA GLU A 116 3.05 5.27 6.52
C GLU A 116 3.33 6.78 6.65
N GLY A 117 3.51 7.26 7.88
CA GLY A 117 3.69 8.69 8.19
C GLY A 117 2.40 9.47 8.45
N THR A 118 1.22 8.86 8.31
CA THR A 118 -0.05 9.52 8.66
C THR A 118 -0.15 9.74 10.17
N PRO A 119 -0.36 10.97 10.66
CA PRO A 119 -0.56 11.23 12.08
C PRO A 119 -1.88 10.59 12.51
N CYS A 120 -1.82 9.71 13.50
CA CYS A 120 -2.97 8.95 13.99
C CYS A 120 -3.43 9.32 15.41
N GLY A 121 -2.92 10.43 15.96
CA GLY A 121 -3.25 10.97 17.28
C GLY A 121 -2.08 10.91 18.26
#